data_AF-A0A229SLZ2-F1
#
_entry.id   AF-A0A229SLZ2-F1
#
_cell.length_a   1.000
_cell.length_b   1.000
_cell.length_c   1.000
_cell.angle_alpha   90.00
_cell.angle_beta   90.00
_cell.angle_gamma   90.00
#
_symmetry.space_group_name_H-M   'P 1'
#
loop_
_entity.id
_entity.type
_entity.pdbx_description
1 polymer ?
#
loop_
_entity_poly.entity_id
_entity_poly.type
_entity_poly.pdbx_seq_one_letter_code
_entity_poly.pdbx_strand_id
1 'polypeptide(L)' 'MARDEIAERAETRAELLPEEKAVDSADPEGQAREVLRDSDRRTEHPEATLGRRRPEETT' A
#
# COMPACT_ATOMS: atom_id res chain seq x y z
N MET A 1 -8.94 9.67 14.01
CA MET A 1 -9.72 9.35 12.79
C MET A 1 -8.81 8.67 11.76
N ALA A 2 -8.19 9.37 10.79
CA ALA A 2 -7.40 8.68 9.73
C ALA A 2 -6.21 7.83 10.25
N ARG A 3 -5.55 8.23 11.35
CA ARG A 3 -4.47 7.43 11.96
C ARG A 3 -4.97 6.13 12.61
N ASP A 4 -6.20 6.13 13.12
CA ASP A 4 -6.79 4.96 13.79
C ASP A 4 -7.28 3.95 12.74
N GLU A 5 -7.84 4.43 11.62
CA GLU A 5 -8.22 3.58 10.47
C GLU A 5 -7.02 2.89 9.81
N ILE A 6 -5.88 3.58 9.72
CA ILE A 6 -4.64 2.97 9.21
C ILE A 6 -4.12 1.90 10.18
N ALA A 7 -4.31 2.07 11.49
CA ALA A 7 -3.89 1.07 12.47
C ALA A 7 -4.71 -0.22 12.35
N GLU A 8 -6.04 -0.13 12.23
CA GLU A 8 -6.91 -1.29 11.98
C GLU A 8 -6.58 -2.00 10.66
N ARG A 9 -6.43 -1.24 9.57
CA ARG A 9 -6.12 -1.82 8.25
C ARG A 9 -4.73 -2.45 8.20
N ALA A 10 -3.79 -1.95 9.00
CA ALA A 10 -2.44 -2.49 9.05
C ALA A 10 -2.39 -3.89 9.64
N GLU A 11 -3.24 -4.22 10.62
CA GLU A 11 -3.31 -5.56 11.23
C GLU A 11 -3.62 -6.62 10.16
N THR A 12 -4.67 -6.41 9.35
CA THR A 12 -5.03 -7.33 8.26
C THR A 12 -3.99 -7.35 7.13
N ARG A 13 -3.38 -6.21 6.82
CA ARG A 13 -2.38 -6.08 5.75
C ARG A 13 -1.03 -6.68 6.13
N ALA A 14 -0.71 -6.75 7.42
CA ALA A 14 0.53 -7.31 7.94
C ALA A 14 0.57 -8.85 7.86
N GLU A 15 -0.54 -9.50 7.49
CA GLU A 15 -0.56 -10.92 7.17
C GLU A 15 0.32 -11.21 5.94
N LEU A 16 1.53 -11.69 6.20
CA LEU A 16 2.50 -12.06 5.16
C LEU A 16 2.03 -13.29 4.38
N LEU A 17 2.18 -13.24 3.05
CA LEU A 17 2.06 -14.41 2.18
C LEU A 17 3.14 -15.45 2.53
N PRO A 18 2.95 -16.74 2.21
CA PRO A 18 3.94 -17.78 2.48
C PRO A 18 5.33 -17.44 1.94
N GLU A 19 5.41 -16.84 0.75
CA GLU A 19 6.64 -16.39 0.12
C GLU A 19 7.31 -15.23 0.88
N GLU A 20 6.52 -14.35 1.48
CA GLU A 20 7.01 -13.21 2.26
C GLU A 20 7.50 -13.65 3.65
N LYS A 21 6.85 -14.64 4.25
CA LYS A 21 7.33 -15.29 5.49
C LYS A 21 8.70 -15.92 5.30
N ALA A 22 9.01 -16.42 4.11
CA ALA A 22 10.30 -17.03 3.81
C ALA A 22 11.45 -16.01 3.79
N VAL A 23 11.16 -14.72 3.58
CA VAL A 23 12.16 -13.64 3.54
C VAL A 23 12.26 -12.86 4.85
N ASP A 24 11.37 -13.15 5.81
CA ASP A 24 11.24 -12.61 7.18
C ASP A 24 11.36 -11.07 7.28
N SER A 25 10.21 -10.39 7.42
CA SER A 25 10.16 -8.94 7.61
C SER A 25 10.31 -8.59 9.10
N ALA A 26 11.24 -7.69 9.43
CA ALA A 26 11.53 -7.29 10.81
C ALA A 26 10.41 -6.47 11.47
N ASP A 27 9.53 -5.83 10.69
CA ASP A 27 8.35 -5.10 11.17
C ASP A 27 7.23 -5.12 10.10
N PRO A 28 6.48 -6.24 10.00
CA PRO A 28 5.40 -6.39 9.03
C PRO A 28 4.30 -5.33 9.19
N GLU A 29 3.98 -4.94 10.44
CA GLU A 29 2.98 -3.91 10.71
C GLU A 29 3.46 -2.51 10.31
N GLY A 30 4.71 -2.15 10.59
CA GLY A 30 5.31 -0.90 10.14
C GLY A 30 5.30 -0.78 8.62
N GLN A 31 5.69 -1.85 7.93
CA GLN A 31 5.63 -1.95 6.47
C GLN A 31 4.19 -1.80 5.96
N ALA A 32 3.22 -2.51 6.57
CA ALA A 32 1.81 -2.42 6.21
C ALA A 32 1.27 -0.98 6.35
N ARG A 33 1.58 -0.30 7.45
CA ARG A 33 1.17 1.10 7.69
C ARG A 33 1.73 2.06 6.63
N GLU A 34 2.98 1.87 6.21
CA GLU A 34 3.60 2.72 5.19
C GLU A 34 2.97 2.53 3.82
N VAL A 35 2.75 1.27 3.42
CA VAL A 35 2.07 0.94 2.16
C VAL A 35 0.65 1.49 2.11
N LEU A 36 -0.09 1.41 3.22
CA LEU A 36 -1.44 1.96 3.32
C LEU A 36 -1.45 3.48 3.20
N ARG A 37 -0.57 4.18 3.93
CA ARG A 37 -0.42 5.65 3.81
C ARG A 37 -0.11 6.08 2.38
N ASP A 38 0.82 5.40 1.71
CA ASP A 38 1.16 5.72 0.33
C ASP A 38 -0.01 5.42 -0.62
N SER A 39 -0.72 4.31 -0.42
CA SER A 39 -1.86 3.93 -1.25
C SER A 39 -3.03 4.91 -1.11
N ASP A 40 -3.35 5.32 0.12
CA ASP A 40 -4.40 6.32 0.37
C ASP A 40 -4.02 7.65 -0.31
N ARG A 41 -2.77 8.10 -0.17
CA ARG A 41 -2.25 9.29 -0.88
C ARG A 41 -2.39 9.19 -2.40
N ARG A 42 -2.06 8.04 -3.00
CA ARG A 42 -2.17 7.82 -4.45
C ARG A 42 -3.62 7.71 -4.92
N THR A 43 -4.52 7.27 -4.05
CA THR A 43 -5.95 7.20 -4.32
C THR A 43 -6.59 8.59 -4.28
N GLU A 44 -6.20 9.41 -3.31
CA GLU A 44 -6.66 10.81 -3.17
C GLU A 44 -6.05 11.74 -4.22
N HIS A 45 -4.81 11.49 -4.62
CA HIS A 45 -4.06 12.29 -5.60
C HIS A 45 -3.51 11.43 -6.74
N PRO A 46 -4.38 10.87 -7.59
CA PRO A 46 -3.97 9.96 -8.64
C PRO A 46 -3.10 10.66 -9.70
N GLU A 47 -3.25 11.97 -9.91
CA GLU A 47 -2.52 12.74 -10.92
C GLU A 47 -0.99 12.64 -10.75
N ALA A 48 -0.52 12.54 -9.50
CA ALA A 48 0.90 12.36 -9.19
C ALA A 48 1.47 11.01 -9.67
N THR A 49 0.60 10.04 -9.95
CA THR A 49 0.95 8.67 -10.36
C THR A 49 0.62 8.37 -11.82
N LEU A 50 -0.21 9.21 -12.45
CA LEU A 50 -0.73 9.02 -13.81
C LEU A 50 0.25 9.43 -14.92
N GLY A 51 1.55 9.57 -14.60
CA GLY A 51 2.60 10.04 -15.52
C GLY A 51 2.34 9.65 -16.98
N ARG A 52 1.94 10.64 -17.79
CA ARG A 52 1.64 10.64 -19.23
C ARG A 52 1.17 9.32 -19.87
N ARG A 53 0.46 8.45 -19.16
CA ARG A 53 -0.03 7.19 -19.74
C ARG A 53 -1.14 7.55 -20.73
N ARG A 54 -0.87 7.40 -22.02
CA ARG A 54 -1.91 7.69 -23.02
C ARG A 54 -2.87 6.51 -23.03
N PRO A 55 -4.19 6.76 -23.01
CA PRO A 55 -5.18 5.69 -23.14
C PRO A 55 -5.01 4.86 -24.43
N GLU A 56 -4.28 5.41 -25.41
CA GLU A 56 -3.92 4.82 -26.71
C GLU A 56 -3.00 3.58 -26.62
N GLU A 57 -2.26 3.37 -25.52
CA GLU A 57 -1.25 2.30 -25.40
C GLU A 57 -1.82 0.95 -24.91
N THR A 58 -3.13 0.86 -24.69
CA THR A 58 -3.82 -0.39 -24.36
C THR A 58 -4.59 -0.86 -25.60
N THR A 59 -3.96 -1.67 -26.45
CA THR A 59 -4.58 -2.40 -27.57
C THR A 59 -4.11 -3.85 -27.55
#